data_AF-A0AAN8U3K8-F1
#
_entry.id   AF-A0AAN8U3K8-F1
#
_cell.length_a   1.000
_cell.length_b   1.000
_cell.length_c   1.000
_cell.angle_alpha   90.00
_cell.angle_beta   90.00
_cell.angle_gamma   90.00
#
_symmetry.space_group_name_H-M   'P 1'
#
loop_
_entity.id
_entity.type
_entity.pdbx_description
1 polymer ?
#
loop_
_entity_poly.entity_id
_entity_poly.type
_entity_poly.pdbx_seq_one_letter_code
_entity_poly.pdbx_strand_id
1 'polypeptide(L)' 'MKKICTLHLFSPKKVQSFHPIREDEVSRMINRVTELASSSRLVNLSEIMLSLSSNISCIVEFGKEI' A
#
# COMPACT_ATOMS: atom_id res chain seq x y z
N MET A 1 5.43 -1.48 -23.81
CA MET A 1 5.31 -1.32 -22.35
C MET A 1 4.50 -0.08 -21.95
N LYS A 2 4.92 1.16 -22.26
CA LYS A 2 4.24 2.39 -21.81
C LYS A 2 2.70 2.38 -21.97
N LYS A 3 2.20 2.07 -23.18
CA LYS A 3 0.75 2.04 -23.47
C LYS A 3 -0.01 1.00 -22.61
N ILE A 4 0.57 -0.18 -22.42
CA ILE A 4 -0.07 -1.28 -21.67
C ILE A 4 -0.17 -0.89 -20.19
N CYS A 5 0.93 -0.41 -19.58
CA CYS A 5 0.94 0.04 -18.19
C CYS A 5 -0.05 1.19 -17.97
N THR A 6 -0.09 2.17 -18.87
CA THR A 6 -1.04 3.29 -18.77
C THR A 6 -2.49 2.82 -18.83
N LEU A 7 -2.83 1.84 -19.66
CA LEU A 7 -4.21 1.35 -19.78
C LEU A 7 -4.63 0.45 -18.61
N HIS A 8 -3.75 -0.46 -18.20
CA HIS A 8 -4.10 -1.55 -17.27
C HIS A 8 -3.75 -1.29 -15.81
N LEU A 9 -2.78 -0.41 -15.54
CA LEU A 9 -2.35 -0.08 -14.17
C LEU A 9 -2.69 1.37 -13.80
N PHE A 10 -2.34 2.31 -14.68
CA PHE A 10 -2.39 3.75 -14.36
C PHE A 10 -3.56 4.50 -14.99
N SER A 11 -4.55 3.81 -15.56
CA SER A 11 -5.74 4.49 -16.06
C SER A 11 -6.60 4.95 -14.88
N PRO A 12 -7.30 6.09 -14.97
CA PRO A 12 -8.12 6.59 -13.86
C PRO A 12 -9.12 5.55 -13.33
N LYS A 13 -9.76 4.78 -14.24
CA LYS A 13 -10.63 3.65 -13.88
C LYS A 13 -9.90 2.59 -13.06
N LYS A 14 -8.68 2.22 -13.44
CA LYS A 14 -7.90 1.22 -12.71
C LYS A 14 -7.39 1.73 -11.36
N VAL A 15 -6.87 2.96 -11.32
CA VAL A 15 -6.46 3.62 -10.08
C VAL A 15 -7.61 3.70 -9.07
N GLN A 16 -8.83 3.99 -9.55
CA GLN A 16 -10.03 3.99 -8.72
C GLN A 16 -10.41 2.58 -8.24
N SER A 17 -10.27 1.56 -9.09
CA SER A 17 -10.54 0.17 -8.69
C SER A 17 -9.58 -0.35 -7.60
N PHE A 18 -8.38 0.23 -7.48
CA PHE A 18 -7.43 -0.08 -6.41
C PHE A 18 -7.66 0.71 -5.12
N HIS A 19 -8.68 1.56 -5.07
CA HIS A 19 -8.98 2.36 -3.88
C HIS A 19 -9.23 1.52 -2.63
N PRO A 20 -10.05 0.45 -2.66
CA PRO A 20 -10.29 -0.37 -1.47
C PRO A 20 -9.02 -1.03 -0.92
N ILE A 21 -8.12 -1.45 -1.81
CA ILE A 21 -6.81 -2.01 -1.44
C ILE A 21 -6.01 -0.96 -0.65
N ARG A 22 -5.92 0.27 -1.16
CA ARG A 22 -5.17 1.33 -0.46
C ARG A 22 -5.78 1.67 0.90
N GLU A 23 -7.11 1.72 1.00
CA GLU A 23 -7.77 1.99 2.29
C GLU A 23 -7.47 0.91 3.32
N ASP A 24 -7.54 -0.36 2.91
CA ASP A 24 -7.29 -1.50 3.79
C ASP A 24 -5.82 -1.54 4.25
N GLU A 25 -4.86 -1.37 3.33
CA GLU A 25 -3.44 -1.33 3.68
C GLU A 25 -3.08 -0.15 4.59
N VAL A 26 -3.64 1.04 4.32
CA VAL A 26 -3.41 2.23 5.15
C VAL A 26 -4.02 2.05 6.54
N SER A 27 -5.21 1.44 6.64
CA SER A 27 -5.83 1.12 7.93
C SER A 27 -4.94 0.20 8.77
N ARG A 28 -4.39 -0.88 8.17
CA ARG A 28 -3.44 -1.77 8.84
C ARG A 28 -2.15 -1.06 9.26
N MET A 29 -1.61 -0.21 8.39
CA MET A 29 -0.44 0.61 8.71
C MET A 29 -0.71 1.51 9.93
N ILE A 30 -1.86 2.19 9.99
CA ILE A 30 -2.22 3.06 11.11
C ILE A 30 -2.33 2.26 12.41
N ASN A 31 -2.97 1.09 12.38
CA ASN A 31 -3.06 0.21 13.55
C ASN A 31 -1.65 -0.20 14.03
N ARG A 32 -0.78 -0.61 13.11
CA ARG A 32 0.62 -0.97 13.40
C ARG A 32 1.39 0.18 14.04
N VAL A 33 1.28 1.38 13.48
CA VAL A 33 1.92 2.58 14.04
C VAL A 33 1.39 2.88 15.44
N THR A 34 0.08 2.78 15.63
CA THR A 34 -0.59 3.05 16.92
C THR A 34 -0.14 2.06 17.99
N GLU A 35 -0.03 0.78 17.67
CA GLU A 35 0.48 -0.26 18.59
C GLU A 35 1.93 0.00 19.00
N LEU A 36 2.79 0.33 18.04
CA LEU A 36 4.21 0.61 18.29
C LEU A 36 4.39 1.87 19.15
N ALA A 37 3.64 2.93 18.84
CA ALA A 37 3.64 4.18 19.59
C ALA A 37 3.10 3.99 21.01
N SER A 38 2.01 3.21 21.18
CA SER A 38 1.45 2.87 22.50
C SER A 38 2.44 2.08 23.36
N SER A 39 3.32 1.32 22.72
CA SER A 39 4.43 0.61 23.38
C SER A 39 5.67 1.48 23.62
N SER A 40 5.58 2.81 23.40
CA SER A 40 6.70 3.77 23.48
C SER A 40 7.93 3.39 22.64
N ARG A 41 7.73 2.64 21.54
CA ARG A 41 8.82 2.25 20.63
C ARG A 41 9.10 3.38 19.65
N LEU A 42 10.39 3.56 19.32
CA LEU A 42 10.78 4.41 18.19
C LEU A 42 10.21 3.81 16.90
N VAL A 43 9.48 4.62 16.15
CA VAL A 43 8.84 4.24 14.89
C VAL A 43 9.65 4.79 13.72
N ASN A 44 10.21 3.89 12.91
CA ASN A 44 10.82 4.27 11.64
C ASN A 44 9.74 4.38 10.56
N LEU A 45 9.26 5.60 10.32
CA LEU A 45 8.22 5.83 9.32
C LEU A 45 8.67 5.52 7.89
N SER A 46 9.96 5.69 7.56
CA SER A 46 10.47 5.34 6.24
C SER A 46 10.33 3.85 5.96
N GLU A 47 10.65 3.01 6.93
CA GLU A 47 10.49 1.54 6.84
C GLU A 47 9.02 1.16 6.68
N ILE A 48 8.14 1.76 7.49
CA ILE A 48 6.69 1.50 7.40
C ILE A 48 6.12 1.92 6.05
N MET A 49 6.51 3.09 5.53
CA MET A 49 6.04 3.58 4.22
C MET A 49 6.57 2.73 3.06
N LEU A 50 7.81 2.22 3.16
CA LEU A 50 8.37 1.28 2.20
C LEU A 50 7.60 -0.05 2.19
N SER A 51 7.26 -0.58 3.38
CA SER A 51 6.44 -1.79 3.50
C SER A 51 5.04 -1.57 2.91
N LEU A 52 4.36 -0.46 3.27
CA LEU A 52 3.06 -0.11 2.70
C LEU A 52 3.09 -0.04 1.16
N SER A 53 4.08 0.66 0.61
CA SER A 53 4.21 0.81 -0.84
C SER A 53 4.47 -0.52 -1.54
N SER A 54 5.28 -1.38 -0.92
CA SER A 54 5.60 -2.72 -1.44
C SER A 54 4.38 -3.64 -1.42
N ASN A 55 3.59 -3.63 -0.33
CA ASN A 55 2.39 -4.43 -0.20
C ASN A 55 1.32 -4.02 -1.20
N ILE A 56 1.02 -2.72 -1.31
CA ILE A 56 0.07 -2.21 -2.31
C ILE A 56 0.52 -2.61 -3.72
N SER A 57 1.81 -2.45 -4.04
CA SER A 57 2.33 -2.80 -5.37
C SER A 57 2.20 -4.30 -5.63
N CYS A 58 2.53 -5.16 -4.66
CA CYS A 58 2.44 -6.60 -4.81
C CYS A 58 0.99 -7.07 -5.03
N ILE A 59 0.03 -6.46 -4.32
CA ILE A 59 -1.39 -6.80 -4.49
C ILE A 59 -1.87 -6.34 -5.87
N VAL A 60 -1.50 -5.13 -6.30
CA VAL A 60 -1.88 -4.59 -7.62
C VAL A 60 -1.29 -5.40 -8.77
N GLU A 61 -0.05 -5.87 -8.63
CA GLU A 61 0.68 -6.58 -9.69
C GLU A 61 0.44 -8.09 -9.69
N PHE A 62 0.38 -8.73 -8.51
CA PHE A 62 0.37 -10.19 -8.35
C PHE A 62 -0.85 -10.72 -7.61
N GLY A 63 -1.69 -9.85 -7.03
CA GLY A 63 -2.86 -10.25 -6.25
C GLY A 63 -2.52 -10.89 -4.90
N LYS A 64 -1.33 -10.62 -4.35
CA LYS A 64 -0.84 -11.18 -3.08
C LYS A 64 -0.17 -10.10 -2.24
N GLU A 65 -0.24 -10.25 -0.92
CA GLU A 65 0.57 -9.48 0.04
C GLU A 65 1.94 -10.18 0.25
N ILE A 66 2.98 -9.43 0.64
CA ILE A 66 4.34 -9.94 0.91
C ILE A 66 4.51 -10.19 2.41
#